data_AF-A0A9X6BEG3-F1
#
_entry.id   AF-A0A9X6BEG3-F1
#
_cell.length_a   1.000
_cell.length_b   1.000
_cell.length_c   1.000
_cell.angle_alpha   90.00
_cell.angle_beta   90.00
_cell.angle_gamma   90.00
#
_symmetry.space_group_name_H-M   'P 1'
#
loop_
_entity.id
_entity.type
_entity.pdbx_description
1 polymer ?
#
loop_
_entity_poly.entity_id
_entity_poly.type
_entity_poly.pdbx_seq_one_letter_code
_entity_poly.pdbx_strand_id
1 'polypeptide(L)'
;MSADPQLTVQLLRVLADAPDGVSLARLCKHLGVRMSVLLRTLAWLGTANLDGQPGPDWVRVEDRGERQCAVLTPVGLAEHARQAAAQAP
;
A
#
# COMPACT_ATOMS: atom_id res chain seq x y z
N MET A 1 8.78 9.66 10.54
CA MET A 1 8.14 8.52 11.25
C MET A 1 7.55 7.62 10.16
N SER A 2 8.22 6.52 9.82
CA SER A 2 7.89 5.67 8.66
C SER A 2 6.57 4.91 8.84
N ALA A 3 6.07 4.31 7.76
CA ALA A 3 5.03 3.29 7.85
C ALA A 3 5.50 2.09 8.70
N ASP A 4 4.56 1.45 9.40
CA ASP A 4 4.81 0.19 10.12
C ASP A 4 5.26 -0.90 9.11
N PRO A 5 6.44 -1.53 9.31
CA PRO A 5 6.97 -2.49 8.34
C PRO A 5 6.09 -3.72 8.13
N GLN A 6 5.49 -4.25 9.22
CA GLN A 6 4.64 -5.43 9.14
C GLN A 6 3.32 -5.10 8.44
N LEU A 7 2.73 -3.95 8.72
CA LEU A 7 1.55 -3.46 8.01
C LEU A 7 1.85 -3.23 6.52
N THR A 8 3.04 -2.72 6.20
CA THR A 8 3.48 -2.50 4.83
C THR A 8 3.53 -3.81 4.05
N VAL A 9 4.19 -4.85 4.59
CA VAL A 9 4.26 -6.18 3.95
C VAL A 9 2.87 -6.76 3.71
N GLN A 10 1.98 -6.69 4.72
CA GLN A 10 0.61 -7.19 4.58
C GLN A 10 -0.17 -6.42 3.52
N LEU A 11 -0.07 -5.08 3.50
CA LEU A 11 -0.75 -4.25 2.51
C LEU A 11 -0.27 -4.55 1.08
N LEU A 12 1.05 -4.65 0.86
CA LEU A 12 1.61 -4.96 -0.46
C LEU A 12 1.15 -6.33 -0.96
N ARG A 13 1.13 -7.35 -0.08
CA ARG A 13 0.63 -8.69 -0.42
C ARG A 13 -0.84 -8.67 -0.87
N VAL A 14 -1.69 -7.97 -0.12
CA VAL A 14 -3.13 -7.89 -0.41
C VAL A 14 -3.40 -7.21 -1.74
N LEU A 15 -2.60 -6.19 -2.08
CA LEU A 15 -2.70 -5.50 -3.36
C LEU A 15 -2.09 -6.32 -4.51
N ALA A 16 -1.04 -7.11 -4.27
CA ALA A 16 -0.46 -8.00 -5.26
C ALA A 16 -1.44 -9.11 -5.68
N ASP A 17 -2.24 -9.63 -4.74
CA ASP A 17 -3.31 -10.61 -4.99
C ASP A 17 -4.53 -10.00 -5.70
N ALA A 18 -4.59 -8.67 -5.86
CA ALA A 18 -5.71 -7.94 -6.45
C ALA A 18 -5.21 -6.87 -7.43
N PRO A 19 -4.82 -7.24 -8.67
CA PRO A 19 -4.24 -6.30 -9.64
C PRO A 19 -5.21 -5.17 -10.04
N ASP A 20 -6.51 -5.42 -9.97
CA ASP A 20 -7.54 -4.40 -10.17
C ASP A 20 -7.65 -3.41 -8.99
N GLY A 21 -6.93 -3.60 -7.90
CA GLY A 21 -6.98 -2.76 -6.71
C GLY A 21 -8.10 -3.13 -5.73
N VAL A 22 -7.97 -2.58 -4.52
CA VAL A 22 -8.84 -2.89 -3.39
C VAL A 22 -9.38 -1.59 -2.78
N SER A 23 -10.68 -1.54 -2.52
CA SER A 23 -11.28 -0.35 -1.88
C SER A 23 -10.70 -0.10 -0.49
N LEU A 24 -10.56 1.17 -0.10
CA LEU A 24 -9.96 1.54 1.19
C LEU A 24 -10.71 0.93 2.38
N ALA A 25 -12.05 0.87 2.30
CA ALA A 25 -12.86 0.23 3.33
C ALA A 25 -12.58 -1.28 3.45
N ARG A 26 -12.37 -1.97 2.33
CA ARG A 26 -12.05 -3.40 2.31
C ARG A 26 -10.62 -3.65 2.82
N LEU A 27 -9.67 -2.77 2.49
CA LEU A 27 -8.31 -2.81 3.06
C LEU A 27 -8.31 -2.64 4.59
N CYS A 28 -9.05 -1.66 5.12
CA CYS A 28 -9.18 -1.48 6.57
C CYS A 28 -9.69 -2.77 7.24
N LYS A 29 -10.75 -3.37 6.67
CA LYS A 29 -11.33 -4.62 7.19
C LYS A 29 -10.33 -5.78 7.12
N HIS A 30 -9.61 -5.93 6.02
CA HIS A 30 -8.72 -7.06 5.82
C HIS A 30 -7.43 -6.97 6.64
N LEU A 31 -6.89 -5.76 6.81
CA LEU A 31 -5.68 -5.50 7.59
C LEU A 31 -5.97 -5.27 9.09
N GLY A 32 -7.24 -5.17 9.48
CA GLY A 32 -7.63 -4.93 10.88
C GLY A 32 -7.25 -3.54 11.42
N VAL A 33 -7.11 -2.55 10.54
CA VAL A 33 -6.66 -1.18 10.91
C VAL A 33 -7.75 -0.14 10.72
N ARG A 34 -7.61 1.00 11.44
CA ARG A 34 -8.49 2.16 11.25
C ARG A 34 -8.14 2.92 9.96
N MET A 35 -9.13 3.62 9.39
CA MET A 35 -8.98 4.40 8.17
C MET A 35 -7.82 5.43 8.25
N SER A 36 -7.66 6.11 9.38
CA SER A 36 -6.57 7.09 9.56
C SER A 36 -5.17 6.46 9.54
N VAL A 37 -5.05 5.22 10.01
CA VAL A 37 -3.80 4.44 9.97
C VAL A 37 -3.52 4.00 8.54
N LEU A 38 -4.56 3.50 7.83
CA LEU A 38 -4.44 3.14 6.42
C LEU A 38 -4.04 4.34 5.57
N LEU A 39 -4.75 5.47 5.66
CA LEU A 39 -4.46 6.67 4.86
C LEU A 39 -3.04 7.20 5.11
N ARG A 40 -2.58 7.20 6.37
CA ARG A 40 -1.21 7.60 6.69
C ARG A 40 -0.18 6.63 6.09
N THR A 41 -0.46 5.33 6.15
CA THR A 41 0.39 4.31 5.52
C THR A 41 0.44 4.52 4.01
N LEU A 42 -0.71 4.69 3.35
CA LEU A 42 -0.78 4.95 1.91
C LEU A 42 -0.07 6.23 1.49
N ALA A 43 -0.13 7.29 2.30
CA ALA A 43 0.62 8.51 2.04
C ALA A 43 2.14 8.26 2.04
N TRP A 44 2.65 7.47 3.00
CA TRP A 44 4.07 7.09 3.05
C TRP A 44 4.52 6.20 1.89
N LEU A 45 3.62 5.39 1.33
CA LEU A 45 3.94 4.42 0.27
C LEU A 45 3.67 4.93 -1.14
N GLY A 46 2.89 5.99 -1.28
CA GLY A 46 2.62 6.61 -2.58
C GLY A 46 3.70 7.59 -3.01
N THR A 47 3.30 8.59 -3.79
CA THR A 47 4.19 9.64 -4.30
C THR A 47 4.15 10.93 -3.48
N ALA A 48 3.37 10.95 -2.39
CA ALA A 48 3.25 12.13 -1.56
C ALA A 48 4.64 12.54 -1.05
N ASN A 49 4.98 13.82 -1.20
CA ASN A 49 6.23 14.34 -0.68
C ASN A 49 6.10 14.50 0.83
N LEU A 50 6.73 13.61 1.58
CA LEU A 50 6.73 13.57 3.03
C LEU A 50 8.16 13.79 3.51
N ASP A 51 8.35 14.77 4.39
CA ASP A 51 9.69 15.17 4.89
C ASP A 51 10.70 15.53 3.77
N GLY A 52 10.22 16.13 2.67
CA GLY A 52 11.06 16.67 1.60
C GLY A 52 11.53 15.67 0.55
N GLN A 53 11.16 14.38 0.69
CA GLN A 53 11.41 13.35 -0.31
C GLN A 53 10.07 12.80 -0.85
N PRO A 54 9.95 12.58 -2.17
CA PRO A 54 8.80 11.85 -2.70
C PRO A 54 8.80 10.43 -2.10
N GLY A 55 7.62 9.96 -1.71
CA GLY A 55 7.44 8.56 -1.36
C GLY A 55 7.82 7.63 -2.52
N PRO A 56 7.96 6.32 -2.25
CA PRO A 56 8.62 5.38 -3.15
C PRO A 56 7.76 4.96 -4.36
N ASP A 57 6.56 5.53 -4.52
CA ASP A 57 5.60 5.20 -5.57
C ASP A 57 5.25 3.71 -5.59
N TRP A 58 5.09 3.06 -4.44
CA TRP A 58 4.70 1.65 -4.36
C TRP A 58 3.20 1.44 -4.51
N VAL A 59 2.40 2.41 -4.06
CA VAL A 59 0.94 2.32 -4.04
C VAL A 59 0.33 3.61 -4.56
N ARG A 60 -0.72 3.49 -5.39
CA ARG A 60 -1.52 4.63 -5.84
C ARG A 60 -2.94 4.48 -5.34
N VAL A 61 -3.56 5.60 -4.95
CA VAL A 61 -4.99 5.66 -4.65
C VAL A 61 -5.69 6.25 -5.88
N GLU A 62 -6.70 5.54 -6.36
CA GLU A 62 -7.50 5.91 -7.53
C GLU A 62 -8.96 6.11 -7.12
N ASP A 63 -9.58 7.17 -7.62
CA ASP A 63 -11.02 7.38 -7.51
C ASP A 63 -11.75 6.53 -8.56
N ARG A 64 -12.60 5.62 -8.09
CA ARG A 64 -13.41 4.71 -8.91
C ARG A 64 -14.89 4.96 -8.66
N GLY A 65 -15.38 6.07 -9.19
CA GLY A 65 -16.74 6.53 -9.00
C GLY A 65 -16.98 6.94 -7.55
N GLU A 66 -17.82 6.18 -6.85
CA GLU A 66 -18.19 6.45 -5.46
C GLU A 66 -17.16 5.96 -4.41
N ARG A 67 -16.09 5.27 -4.83
CA ARG A 67 -15.11 4.65 -3.92
C ARG A 67 -13.68 4.96 -4.31
N GLN A 68 -12.82 5.06 -3.30
CA GLN A 68 -11.38 5.08 -3.49
C GLN A 68 -10.82 3.67 -3.38
N CYS A 69 -9.93 3.32 -4.31
CA CYS A 69 -9.23 2.05 -4.34
C CYS A 69 -7.72 2.27 -4.33
N ALA A 70 -7.01 1.52 -3.51
CA ALA A 70 -5.55 1.44 -3.60
C ALA A 70 -5.18 0.34 -4.61
N VAL A 71 -4.20 0.64 -5.46
CA VAL A 71 -3.61 -0.26 -6.44
C VAL A 71 -2.11 -0.32 -6.22
N LEU A 72 -1.52 -1.49 -6.50
CA LEU A 72 -0.07 -1.64 -6.53
C LEU A 72 0.46 -1.04 -7.84
N THR A 73 1.54 -0.26 -7.76
CA THR A 73 2.25 0.21 -8.95
C THR A 73 3.23 -0.86 -9.44
N PRO A 74 3.82 -0.72 -10.65
CA PRO A 74 4.91 -1.59 -11.07
C PRO A 74 6.10 -1.60 -10.10
N VAL A 75 6.43 -0.44 -9.50
CA VAL A 75 7.52 -0.32 -8.51
C VAL A 75 7.16 -1.07 -7.23
N GLY A 76 5.91 -0.92 -6.76
CA GLY A 76 5.42 -1.64 -5.59
C GLY A 76 5.38 -3.15 -5.79
N LEU A 77 5.07 -3.62 -7.01
CA LEU A 77 5.11 -5.04 -7.35
C LEU A 77 6.53 -5.62 -7.28
N ALA A 78 7.52 -4.87 -7.80
CA ALA A 78 8.92 -5.27 -7.70
C ALA A 78 9.39 -5.32 -6.24
N GLU A 79 8.98 -4.35 -5.41
CA GLU A 79 9.29 -4.37 -3.97
C GLU A 79 8.62 -5.56 -3.26
N HIS A 80 7.35 -5.84 -3.55
CA HIS A 80 6.67 -7.01 -2.99
C HIS A 80 7.42 -8.31 -3.32
N ALA A 81 7.86 -8.47 -4.58
CA ALA A 81 8.65 -9.62 -5.01
C ALA A 81 10.01 -9.69 -4.29
N ARG A 82 10.70 -8.55 -4.12
CA ARG A 82 11.96 -8.47 -3.36
C ARG A 82 11.77 -8.89 -1.90
N GLN A 83 10.69 -8.44 -1.27
CA GLN A 83 10.35 -8.79 0.10
C GLN A 83 9.97 -10.27 0.25
N ALA A 84 9.27 -10.84 -0.73
CA ALA A 84 8.95 -12.27 -0.75
C ALA A 84 10.23 -13.12 -0.88
N ALA A 85 11.16 -12.72 -1.75
CA ALA A 85 12.45 -13.40 -1.91
C ALA A 85 13.32 -13.31 -0.64
N ALA A 86 13.29 -12.18 0.07
CA ALA A 86 14.02 -11.99 1.33
C ALA A 86 13.41 -12.75 2.52
N GLN A 87 12.15 -13.19 2.42
CA GLN A 87 11.44 -13.96 3.45
C GLN A 87 11.47 -15.48 3.18
N ALA A 88 12.04 -15.93 2.07
CA ALA A 88 12.24 -17.34 1.79
C ALA A 88 13.43 -17.88 2.62
N PRO A 89 13.28 -19.03 3.32
CA PRO A 89 14.31 -19.60 4.18
C PRO A 89 15.52 -20.15 3.41
#